data_AF-A0A9J7NBM5-F1
#
_entry.id   AF-A0A9J7NBM5-F1
#
_cell.length_a   1.000
_cell.length_b   1.000
_cell.length_c   1.000
_cell.angle_alpha   90.00
_cell.angle_beta   90.00
_cell.angle_gamma   90.00
#
_symmetry.space_group_name_H-M   'P 1'
#
loop_
_entity.id
_entity.type
_entity.pdbx_description
1 polymer ?
#
loop_
_entity_poly.entity_id
_entity_poly.type
_entity_poly.pdbx_seq_one_letter_code
_entity_poly.pdbx_strand_id
1 'polypeptide(L)'
;MFEVKAERDVHVALSSRQDQDLDEIYEIVIGGWDNMRSVIRRSRQGYNHVDVQTPNIVSKTEYRTFWIMWSSDGTIAVGRGDENLPFMLWRDPDPLPINYAGLKSDWRNVDRKVGQWKLCRTARPDDAECLVEPAMRHECGWAGITSDQCRSKGCCYNTATTRPEIPWCFHRAKKGGLYSEQRSGYRAAGKHVKAH
;
A
#
# COMPACT_ATOMS: atom_id res chain seq x y z
N MET A 1 -8.67 1.24 -0.71
CA MET A 1 -9.02 0.31 0.40
C MET A 1 -10.10 -0.63 -0.07
N PHE A 2 -10.06 -1.89 0.37
CA PHE A 2 -11.08 -2.89 0.09
C PHE A 2 -11.20 -3.87 1.25
N GLU A 3 -12.34 -4.53 1.36
CA GLU A 3 -12.52 -5.69 2.24
C GLU A 3 -12.65 -6.95 1.39
N VAL A 4 -12.07 -8.04 1.86
CA VAL A 4 -12.19 -9.34 1.21
C VAL A 4 -12.44 -10.44 2.24
N LYS A 5 -13.35 -11.34 1.91
CA LYS A 5 -13.55 -12.62 2.60
C LYS A 5 -13.23 -13.74 1.63
N ALA A 6 -12.10 -14.39 1.84
CA ALA A 6 -11.55 -15.43 0.97
C ALA A 6 -10.73 -16.42 1.81
N GLU A 7 -10.71 -17.68 1.40
CA GLU A 7 -9.91 -18.71 2.07
C GLU A 7 -8.40 -18.52 1.87
N ARG A 8 -8.01 -18.08 0.66
CA ARG A 8 -6.62 -17.96 0.18
C ARG A 8 -6.57 -17.15 -1.12
N ASP A 9 -5.36 -16.86 -1.60
CA ASP A 9 -5.03 -16.40 -2.95
C ASP A 9 -5.86 -15.18 -3.41
N VAL A 10 -5.78 -14.08 -2.65
CA VAL A 10 -6.35 -12.78 -3.03
C VAL A 10 -5.36 -12.08 -3.96
N HIS A 11 -5.68 -11.98 -5.24
CA HIS A 11 -4.88 -11.29 -6.26
C HIS A 11 -5.46 -9.89 -6.55
N VAL A 12 -4.58 -8.89 -6.53
CA VAL A 12 -4.84 -7.55 -7.05
C VAL A 12 -3.81 -7.26 -8.14
N ALA A 13 -4.28 -6.92 -9.33
CA ALA A 13 -3.44 -6.46 -10.43
C ALA A 13 -3.58 -4.94 -10.56
N LEU A 14 -2.46 -4.22 -10.68
CA LEU A 14 -2.45 -2.79 -11.04
C LEU A 14 -1.73 -2.64 -12.38
N SER A 15 -2.32 -1.93 -13.34
CA SER A 15 -1.78 -1.82 -14.70
C SER A 15 -1.92 -0.41 -15.28
N SER A 16 -1.07 -0.12 -16.26
CA SER A 16 -1.10 1.13 -17.05
C SER A 16 -2.20 1.11 -18.11
N ARG A 17 -2.54 -0.07 -18.61
CA ARG A 17 -3.46 -0.30 -19.71
C ARG A 17 -4.56 -1.27 -19.30
N GLN A 18 -5.72 -1.15 -19.96
CA GLN A 18 -6.89 -1.99 -19.72
C GLN A 18 -6.77 -3.38 -20.38
N ASP A 19 -5.81 -3.55 -21.29
CA ASP A 19 -5.64 -4.80 -22.01
C ASP A 19 -5.19 -5.95 -21.10
N GLN A 20 -5.35 -7.16 -21.61
CA GLN A 20 -4.95 -8.40 -20.95
C GLN A 20 -3.43 -8.64 -21.06
N ASP A 21 -2.64 -7.59 -21.27
CA ASP A 21 -1.19 -7.70 -21.27
C ASP A 21 -0.71 -7.80 -19.82
N LEU A 22 -0.80 -9.02 -19.30
CA LEU A 22 -0.52 -9.36 -17.91
C LEU A 22 0.99 -9.43 -17.62
N ASP A 23 1.83 -9.10 -18.61
CA ASP A 23 3.28 -9.09 -18.50
C ASP A 23 3.81 -7.72 -18.03
N GLU A 24 3.00 -6.66 -18.12
CA GLU A 24 3.30 -5.32 -17.57
C GLU A 24 2.29 -4.89 -16.48
N ILE A 25 2.32 -5.59 -15.34
CA ILE A 25 1.45 -5.28 -14.19
C ILE A 25 2.23 -5.31 -12.89
N TYR A 26 1.69 -4.68 -11.85
CA TYR A 26 1.97 -5.09 -10.48
C TYR A 26 0.98 -6.18 -10.09
N GLU A 27 1.46 -7.39 -9.81
CA GLU A 27 0.64 -8.44 -9.19
C GLU A 27 0.93 -8.47 -7.68
N ILE A 28 -0.11 -8.18 -6.90
CA ILE A 28 -0.10 -8.25 -5.44
C ILE A 28 -0.91 -9.49 -5.04
N VAL A 29 -0.28 -10.40 -4.30
CA VAL A 29 -0.97 -11.58 -3.77
C VAL A 29 -1.00 -11.49 -2.25
N ILE A 30 -2.19 -11.57 -1.66
CA ILE A 30 -2.41 -11.56 -0.21
C ILE A 30 -2.94 -12.93 0.19
N GLY A 31 -2.29 -13.57 1.17
CA GLY A 31 -2.70 -14.90 1.64
C GLY A 31 -2.53 -15.99 0.57
N GLY A 32 -1.45 -15.92 -0.20
CA GLY A 32 -1.07 -16.98 -1.13
C GLY A 32 -0.48 -18.20 -0.42
N TRP A 33 -0.29 -19.30 -1.18
CA TRP A 33 0.26 -20.58 -0.69
C TRP A 33 -0.45 -21.06 0.57
N ASP A 34 -1.75 -21.33 0.44
CA ASP A 34 -2.58 -21.76 1.57
C ASP A 34 -2.65 -20.72 2.70
N ASN A 35 -2.75 -19.43 2.33
CA ASN A 35 -2.86 -18.33 3.27
C ASN A 35 -1.64 -18.19 4.20
N MET A 36 -0.43 -18.51 3.69
CA MET A 36 0.81 -18.47 4.47
C MET A 36 1.71 -17.28 4.16
N ARG A 37 1.63 -16.73 2.93
CA ARG A 37 2.49 -15.60 2.53
C ARG A 37 1.82 -14.62 1.59
N SER A 38 2.40 -13.44 1.47
CA SER A 38 1.96 -12.39 0.56
C SER A 38 3.15 -11.87 -0.24
N VAL A 39 2.92 -11.50 -1.50
CA VAL A 39 3.99 -11.09 -2.42
C VAL A 39 3.60 -9.88 -3.26
N ILE A 40 4.62 -9.15 -3.73
CA ILE A 40 4.51 -8.16 -4.81
C ILE A 40 5.40 -8.62 -5.97
N ARG A 41 4.85 -8.59 -7.19
CA ARG A 41 5.51 -8.99 -8.43
C ARG A 41 5.33 -7.92 -9.49
N ARG A 42 6.21 -7.95 -10.50
CA ARG A 42 6.19 -7.02 -11.64
C ARG A 42 5.63 -7.61 -12.94
N SER A 43 5.08 -8.82 -12.86
CA SER A 43 4.33 -9.49 -13.92
C SER A 43 3.49 -10.62 -13.31
N ARG A 44 2.51 -11.14 -14.06
CA ARG A 44 1.68 -12.26 -13.61
C ARG A 44 2.51 -13.50 -13.34
N GLN A 45 2.44 -14.00 -12.10
CA GLN A 45 3.23 -15.15 -11.63
C GLN A 45 4.74 -15.01 -11.87
N GLY A 46 5.22 -13.77 -11.97
CA GLY A 46 6.63 -13.46 -12.14
C GLY A 46 7.44 -13.57 -10.84
N TYR A 47 8.64 -12.99 -10.88
CA TYR A 47 9.54 -12.93 -9.74
C TYR A 47 8.93 -12.15 -8.57
N ASN A 48 9.06 -12.69 -7.35
CA ASN A 48 8.62 -12.03 -6.12
C ASN A 48 9.65 -10.97 -5.71
N HIS A 49 9.36 -9.69 -5.95
CA HIS A 49 10.19 -8.58 -5.47
C HIS A 49 10.03 -8.35 -3.97
N VAL A 50 8.87 -8.71 -3.43
CA VAL A 50 8.59 -8.79 -2.00
C VAL A 50 7.96 -10.14 -1.71
N ASP A 51 8.41 -10.79 -0.64
CA ASP A 51 7.84 -12.04 -0.11
C ASP A 51 7.84 -11.96 1.42
N VAL A 52 6.64 -11.92 2.00
CA VAL A 52 6.43 -11.76 3.44
C VAL A 52 5.57 -12.91 3.95
N GLN A 53 6.00 -13.54 5.05
CA GLN A 53 5.18 -14.52 5.75
C GLN A 53 4.00 -13.84 6.41
N THR A 54 2.79 -14.26 6.04
CA THR A 54 1.51 -13.68 6.49
C THR A 54 0.51 -14.79 6.79
N PRO A 55 0.79 -15.66 7.77
CA PRO A 55 -0.07 -16.80 8.07
C PRO A 55 -1.45 -16.33 8.50
N ASN A 56 -2.48 -16.94 7.92
CA ASN A 56 -3.88 -16.67 8.19
C ASN A 56 -4.24 -15.19 8.01
N ILE A 57 -3.69 -14.48 7.01
CA ILE A 57 -3.96 -13.05 6.81
C ILE A 57 -5.33 -12.78 6.22
N VAL A 58 -5.85 -13.67 5.36
CA VAL A 58 -7.25 -13.63 4.89
C VAL A 58 -8.11 -14.62 5.67
N SER A 59 -9.44 -14.52 5.56
CA SER A 59 -10.36 -15.44 6.23
C SER A 59 -11.54 -15.85 5.36
N LYS A 60 -11.90 -17.13 5.44
CA LYS A 60 -13.08 -17.70 4.78
C LYS A 60 -14.41 -17.29 5.45
N THR A 61 -14.39 -16.87 6.71
CA THR A 61 -15.59 -16.62 7.52
C THR A 61 -15.88 -15.14 7.75
N GLU A 62 -14.87 -14.28 7.72
CA GLU A 62 -15.00 -12.85 8.02
C GLU A 62 -14.35 -11.98 6.94
N TYR A 63 -14.88 -10.78 6.78
CA TYR A 63 -14.24 -9.76 5.95
C TYR A 63 -13.00 -9.23 6.65
N ARG A 64 -11.92 -9.11 5.88
CA ARG A 64 -10.69 -8.45 6.34
C ARG A 64 -10.37 -7.29 5.42
N THR A 65 -9.99 -6.19 6.02
CA THR A 65 -9.75 -4.94 5.32
C THR A 65 -8.28 -4.83 4.95
N PHE A 66 -8.02 -4.36 3.74
CA PHE A 66 -6.69 -4.07 3.24
C PHE A 66 -6.68 -2.75 2.47
N TRP A 67 -5.53 -2.10 2.45
CA TRP A 67 -5.28 -0.96 1.59
C TRP A 67 -4.04 -1.21 0.74
N ILE A 68 -4.07 -0.63 -0.46
CA ILE A 68 -2.94 -0.60 -1.38
C ILE A 68 -2.74 0.87 -1.71
N MET A 69 -1.50 1.33 -1.60
CA MET A 69 -1.07 2.66 -1.98
C MET A 69 -0.02 2.53 -3.07
N TRP A 70 -0.08 3.41 -4.06
CA TRP A 70 0.93 3.55 -5.07
C TRP A 70 1.25 5.04 -5.30
N SER A 71 2.48 5.33 -5.71
CA SER A 71 2.91 6.68 -6.10
C SER A 71 3.78 6.67 -7.34
N SER A 72 3.91 7.83 -7.99
CA SER A 72 4.67 8.02 -9.23
C SER A 72 6.18 7.77 -9.09
N ASP A 73 6.68 7.70 -7.85
CA ASP A 73 8.08 7.37 -7.56
C ASP A 73 8.38 5.86 -7.52
N GLY A 74 7.38 5.05 -7.88
CA GLY A 74 7.44 3.59 -7.94
C GLY A 74 7.11 2.87 -6.65
N THR A 75 6.69 3.58 -5.60
CA THR A 75 6.28 2.93 -4.36
C THR A 75 4.99 2.14 -4.55
N ILE A 76 4.99 0.87 -4.16
CA ILE A 76 3.82 0.01 -3.98
C ILE A 76 3.82 -0.46 -2.52
N ALA A 77 2.76 -0.10 -1.79
CA ALA A 77 2.62 -0.41 -0.37
C ALA A 77 1.28 -1.10 -0.10
N VAL A 78 1.29 -2.14 0.72
CA VAL A 78 0.10 -2.92 1.08
C VAL A 78 -0.01 -3.02 2.59
N GLY A 79 -1.15 -2.63 3.16
CA GLY A 79 -1.41 -2.67 4.60
C GLY A 79 -2.78 -3.24 4.96
N ARG A 80 -3.01 -3.37 6.27
CA ARG A 80 -4.19 -4.03 6.85
C ARG A 80 -5.08 -2.99 7.54
N GLY A 81 -6.39 -3.07 7.33
CA GLY A 81 -7.38 -2.32 8.08
C GLY A 81 -7.03 -0.85 8.27
N ASP A 82 -6.96 -0.46 9.53
CA ASP A 82 -6.63 0.87 10.02
C ASP A 82 -5.15 1.00 10.44
N GLU A 83 -4.31 0.02 10.09
CA GLU A 83 -2.87 0.10 10.27
C GLU A 83 -2.28 1.05 9.22
N ASN A 84 -1.61 2.11 9.66
CA ASN A 84 -1.02 3.07 8.73
C ASN A 84 0.28 2.59 8.09
N LEU A 85 0.92 1.54 8.61
CA LEU A 85 2.13 1.00 8.01
C LEU A 85 1.83 -0.20 7.11
N PRO A 86 2.52 -0.32 5.97
CA PRO A 86 2.37 -1.48 5.12
C PRO A 86 3.07 -2.70 5.72
N PHE A 87 2.50 -3.88 5.51
CA PHE A 87 3.19 -5.16 5.74
C PHE A 87 3.97 -5.62 4.49
N MET A 88 3.73 -5.02 3.33
CA MET A 88 4.58 -5.16 2.12
C MET A 88 4.85 -3.79 1.52
N LEU A 89 6.13 -3.48 1.29
CA LEU A 89 6.57 -2.22 0.68
C LEU A 89 7.64 -2.53 -0.36
N TRP A 90 7.46 -2.02 -1.58
CA TRP A 90 8.44 -2.09 -2.63
C TRP A 90 8.54 -0.73 -3.33
N ARG A 91 9.73 -0.40 -3.82
CA ARG A 91 9.93 0.73 -4.73
C ARG A 91 10.51 0.21 -6.04
N ASP A 92 9.69 0.27 -7.07
CA ASP A 92 10.08 -0.12 -8.42
C ASP A 92 11.05 0.92 -9.01
N PRO A 93 12.27 0.54 -9.45
CA PRO A 93 13.18 1.46 -10.13
C PRO A 93 12.67 1.90 -11.51
N ASP A 94 11.74 1.16 -12.13
CA ASP A 94 11.15 1.47 -13.44
C ASP A 94 9.61 1.41 -13.38
N PRO A 95 8.98 2.45 -12.80
CA PRO A 95 7.59 2.38 -12.39
C PRO A 95 6.59 2.48 -13.54
N LEU A 96 5.50 1.71 -13.45
CA LEU A 96 4.36 1.90 -14.34
C LEU A 96 3.46 3.04 -13.86
N PRO A 97 2.91 3.84 -14.79
CA PRO A 97 1.67 4.55 -14.54
C PRO A 97 0.56 3.54 -14.17
N ILE A 98 -0.22 3.81 -13.12
CA ILE A 98 -1.33 2.94 -12.71
C ILE A 98 -2.66 3.63 -13.02
N ASN A 99 -3.42 3.03 -13.93
CA ASN A 99 -4.71 3.53 -14.40
C ASN A 99 -5.87 2.56 -14.11
N TYR A 100 -5.56 1.27 -13.96
CA TYR A 100 -6.56 0.21 -13.80
C TYR A 100 -6.20 -0.71 -12.63
N ALA A 101 -7.24 -1.28 -12.01
CA ALA A 101 -7.10 -2.30 -10.98
C ALA A 101 -7.99 -3.51 -11.31
N GLY A 102 -7.42 -4.71 -11.29
CA GLY A 102 -8.12 -5.97 -11.44
C GLY A 102 -8.12 -6.75 -10.13
N LEU A 103 -9.24 -7.39 -9.79
CA LEU A 103 -9.38 -8.19 -8.59
C LEU A 103 -9.72 -9.63 -8.96
N LYS A 104 -9.04 -10.58 -8.33
CA LYS A 104 -9.28 -12.00 -8.53
C LYS A 104 -9.03 -12.75 -7.23
N SER A 105 -9.88 -13.73 -6.94
CA SER A 105 -9.67 -14.68 -5.84
C SER A 105 -10.08 -16.06 -6.32
N ASP A 106 -9.13 -17.00 -6.32
CA ASP A 106 -9.24 -18.39 -6.79
C ASP A 106 -9.82 -18.59 -8.22
N TRP A 107 -9.28 -19.59 -8.93
CA TRP A 107 -9.59 -19.94 -10.33
C TRP A 107 -10.10 -21.38 -10.46
N ARG A 108 -10.09 -22.19 -9.39
CA ARG A 108 -10.45 -23.61 -9.50
C ARG A 108 -11.80 -23.91 -8.86
N ASN A 109 -12.74 -24.25 -9.73
CA ASN A 109 -14.04 -24.90 -9.52
C ASN A 109 -15.23 -23.94 -9.54
N VAL A 110 -16.06 -24.16 -10.55
CA VAL A 110 -17.34 -23.47 -10.83
C VAL A 110 -18.34 -23.59 -9.66
N ASP A 111 -18.08 -24.47 -8.68
CA ASP A 111 -18.97 -24.78 -7.55
C ASP A 111 -18.40 -24.44 -6.15
N ARG A 112 -17.23 -23.80 -6.01
CA ARG A 112 -16.70 -23.40 -4.69
C ARG A 112 -16.29 -21.93 -4.61
N LYS A 113 -17.24 -21.13 -4.09
CA LYS A 113 -17.08 -19.83 -3.39
C LYS A 113 -15.90 -18.96 -3.85
N VAL A 114 -16.14 -18.17 -4.90
CA VAL A 114 -15.38 -16.94 -5.17
C VAL A 114 -15.27 -16.09 -3.90
N GLY A 115 -14.11 -15.48 -3.67
CA GLY A 115 -13.92 -14.50 -2.60
C GLY A 115 -14.95 -13.37 -2.75
N GLN A 116 -15.47 -12.90 -1.62
CA GLN A 116 -16.43 -11.80 -1.59
C GLN A 116 -15.70 -10.49 -1.34
N TRP A 117 -15.94 -9.49 -2.20
CA TRP A 117 -15.22 -8.23 -2.20
C TRP A 117 -16.16 -7.07 -1.87
N LYS A 118 -15.68 -6.13 -1.06
CA LYS A 118 -16.30 -4.83 -0.86
C LYS A 118 -15.29 -3.76 -1.19
N LEU A 119 -15.59 -2.94 -2.18
CA LEU A 119 -14.76 -1.80 -2.53
C LEU A 119 -15.16 -0.60 -1.67
N CYS A 120 -14.24 -0.14 -0.83
CA CYS A 120 -14.46 1.05 -0.03
C CYS A 120 -14.11 2.29 -0.87
N ARG A 121 -15.03 3.25 -0.96
CA ARG A 121 -14.88 4.39 -1.87
C ARG A 121 -13.77 5.39 -1.51
N THR A 122 -13.10 5.28 -0.36
CA THR A 122 -12.00 6.17 0.04
C THR A 122 -11.11 5.50 1.10
N ALA A 123 -9.78 5.49 0.90
CA ALA A 123 -8.87 5.56 2.05
C ALA A 123 -9.07 6.95 2.66
N ARG A 124 -9.13 7.10 3.99
CA ARG A 124 -9.39 8.44 4.54
C ARG A 124 -8.15 9.30 4.24
N PRO A 125 -8.30 10.56 3.81
CA PRO A 125 -7.17 11.49 3.65
C PRO A 125 -6.28 11.56 4.90
N ASP A 126 -6.87 11.32 6.08
CA ASP A 126 -6.21 11.22 7.37
C ASP A 126 -5.17 10.08 7.48
N ASP A 127 -5.37 8.96 6.74
CA ASP A 127 -4.49 7.79 6.82
C ASP A 127 -3.16 8.05 6.09
N ALA A 128 -3.18 8.85 5.02
CA ALA A 128 -1.97 9.25 4.29
C ALA A 128 -1.06 10.16 5.14
N GLU A 129 -1.63 10.98 6.02
CA GLU A 129 -0.87 11.80 6.96
C GLU A 129 -0.17 10.97 8.05
N CYS A 130 -0.52 9.70 8.21
CA CYS A 130 0.08 8.80 9.19
C CYS A 130 1.22 7.93 8.64
N LEU A 131 1.60 8.12 7.37
CA LEU A 131 2.73 7.47 6.72
C LEU A 131 4.06 8.16 7.08
N VAL A 132 4.42 8.15 8.38
CA VAL A 132 5.69 8.71 8.88
C VAL A 132 6.66 7.57 9.14
N GLU A 133 7.82 7.62 8.46
CA GLU A 133 8.93 6.69 8.67
C GLU A 133 9.31 6.62 10.16
N PRO A 134 9.57 5.43 10.75
CA PRO A 134 9.86 5.29 12.17
C PRO A 134 10.96 6.24 12.69
N ALA A 135 12.00 6.48 11.90
CA ALA A 135 13.10 7.39 12.24
C ALA A 135 12.68 8.87 12.31
N MET A 136 11.58 9.25 11.66
CA MET A 136 11.06 10.62 11.58
C MET A 136 9.89 10.86 12.54
N ARG A 137 9.53 9.87 13.35
CA ARG A 137 8.39 9.99 14.27
C ARG A 137 8.76 10.87 15.46
N HIS A 138 7.88 11.82 15.74
CA HIS A 138 7.95 12.65 16.94
C HIS A 138 6.81 12.27 17.88
N GLU A 139 7.14 12.07 19.16
CA GLU A 139 6.19 11.71 20.22
C GLU A 139 5.05 12.72 20.30
N CYS A 140 3.81 12.21 20.29
CA CYS A 140 2.59 12.99 20.50
C CYS A 140 1.86 12.57 21.79
N GLY A 141 2.14 11.37 22.30
CA GLY A 141 1.46 10.77 23.44
C GLY A 141 2.37 10.61 24.64
N TRP A 142 2.14 9.52 25.37
CA TRP A 142 2.94 9.09 26.52
C TRP A 142 3.09 7.56 26.45
N ALA A 143 4.08 7.01 27.18
CA ALA A 143 4.32 5.58 27.23
C ALA A 143 3.06 4.82 27.72
N GLY A 144 2.62 3.82 26.96
CA GLY A 144 1.42 3.03 27.27
C GLY A 144 0.08 3.68 26.91
N ILE A 145 0.08 4.81 26.20
CA ILE A 145 -1.14 5.39 25.62
C ILE A 145 -1.84 4.37 24.70
N THR A 146 -3.18 4.29 24.75
CA THR A 146 -3.91 3.40 23.84
C THR A 146 -4.04 4.00 22.43
N SER A 147 -4.30 3.14 21.43
CA SER A 147 -4.61 3.58 20.06
C SER A 147 -5.70 4.65 20.04
N ASP A 148 -6.80 4.42 20.75
CA ASP A 148 -7.94 5.34 20.75
C ASP A 148 -7.60 6.67 21.39
N GLN A 149 -6.87 6.66 22.52
CA GLN A 149 -6.41 7.88 23.18
C GLN A 149 -5.47 8.70 22.28
N CYS A 150 -4.55 8.04 21.58
CA CYS A 150 -3.66 8.69 20.63
C CYS A 150 -4.41 9.32 19.46
N ARG A 151 -5.37 8.57 18.88
CA ARG A 151 -6.21 9.06 17.78
C ARG A 151 -7.12 10.20 18.21
N SER A 152 -7.68 10.17 19.43
CA SER A 152 -8.48 11.26 19.99
C SER A 152 -7.68 12.55 20.18
N LYS A 153 -6.35 12.48 20.34
CA LYS A 153 -5.46 13.65 20.33
C LYS A 153 -5.14 14.16 18.91
N GLY A 154 -5.70 13.52 17.87
CA GLY A 154 -5.43 13.85 16.47
C GLY A 154 -4.10 13.30 15.95
N CYS A 155 -3.52 12.28 16.60
CA CYS A 155 -2.23 11.71 16.23
C CYS A 155 -2.35 10.31 15.64
N CYS A 156 -1.23 9.80 15.14
CA CYS A 156 -1.11 8.50 14.51
C CYS A 156 -0.58 7.49 15.52
N TYR A 157 -1.17 6.28 15.53
CA TYR A 157 -0.76 5.21 16.45
C TYR A 157 -0.24 4.00 15.66
N ASN A 158 0.92 3.46 16.05
CA ASN A 158 1.51 2.28 15.42
C ASN A 158 2.53 1.57 16.33
N THR A 159 2.42 0.24 16.46
CA THR A 159 3.30 -0.60 17.30
C THR A 159 4.38 -1.36 16.51
N ALA A 160 4.49 -1.16 15.20
CA ALA A 160 5.44 -1.84 14.31
C ALA A 160 6.84 -1.20 14.36
N THR A 161 7.37 -1.05 15.57
CA THR A 161 8.78 -0.80 15.84
C THR A 161 9.25 -1.79 16.89
N THR A 162 10.38 -2.45 16.63
CA THR A 162 11.05 -3.33 17.60
C THR A 162 11.90 -2.56 18.60
N ARG A 163 12.00 -1.23 18.41
CA ARG A 163 12.80 -0.29 19.19
C ARG A 163 11.92 0.47 20.19
N PRO A 164 12.12 0.28 21.51
CA PRO A 164 11.36 0.97 22.55
C PRO A 164 11.47 2.50 22.50
N GLU A 165 12.54 3.03 21.91
CA GLU A 165 12.81 4.46 21.78
C GLU A 165 12.01 5.16 20.67
N ILE A 166 11.34 4.40 19.79
CA ILE A 166 10.54 4.96 18.71
C ILE A 166 9.09 5.11 19.19
N PRO A 167 8.51 6.32 19.14
CA PRO A 167 7.18 6.58 19.68
C PRO A 167 6.09 5.83 18.89
N TRP A 168 5.23 5.11 19.61
CA TRP A 168 4.05 4.46 19.03
C TRP A 168 2.94 5.46 18.73
N CYS A 169 2.79 6.51 19.53
CA CYS A 169 1.89 7.62 19.27
C CYS A 169 2.69 8.81 18.74
N PHE A 170 2.50 9.17 17.47
CA PHE A 170 3.33 10.17 16.81
C PHE A 170 2.49 11.18 16.04
N HIS A 171 3.08 12.35 15.81
CA HIS A 171 2.44 13.40 15.04
C HIS A 171 2.25 13.01 13.57
N ARG A 172 1.13 13.46 12.99
CA ARG A 172 0.85 13.42 11.56
C ARG A 172 1.93 14.15 10.75
N ALA A 173 2.15 13.73 9.51
CA ALA A 173 2.95 14.48 8.54
C ALA A 173 2.34 15.87 8.31
N LYS A 174 3.17 16.93 8.31
CA LYS A 174 2.69 18.30 8.07
C LYS A 174 2.24 18.48 6.62
N LYS A 175 1.04 19.03 6.40
CA LYS A 175 0.60 19.49 5.07
C LYS A 175 1.53 20.62 4.60
N GLY A 176 2.28 20.36 3.53
CA GLY A 176 3.33 21.26 3.01
C GLY A 176 4.76 20.73 3.13
N GLY A 177 4.96 19.53 3.70
CA GLY A 177 6.25 18.82 3.70
C GLY A 177 6.43 17.86 2.53
N LEU A 178 6.12 18.27 1.30
CA LEU A 178 6.84 17.75 0.14
C LEU A 178 8.20 18.46 0.17
N TYR A 179 9.28 17.69 0.31
CA TYR A 179 10.68 18.10 0.13
C TYR A 179 10.85 19.56 -0.36
N SER A 180 11.09 20.49 0.56
CA SER A 180 11.41 21.87 0.20
C SER A 180 12.78 21.92 -0.48
N GLU A 181 12.78 22.39 -1.73
CA GLU A 181 13.82 23.18 -2.39
C GLU A 181 15.28 22.68 -2.30
N GLN A 182 15.72 22.04 -3.38
CA GLN A 182 17.00 22.40 -4.00
C GLN A 182 16.73 23.11 -5.32
N ARG A 183 16.36 24.39 -5.24
CA ARG A 183 16.58 25.35 -6.33
C ARG A 183 18.08 25.60 -6.43
N SER A 184 18.75 24.88 -7.33
CA SER A 184 19.96 25.39 -7.99
C SER A 184 19.63 25.54 -9.47
N GLY A 185 19.77 26.78 -9.96
CA GLY A 185 19.17 27.23 -11.20
C GLY A 185 19.81 26.64 -12.45
N TYR A 186 18.95 26.35 -13.42
CA TYR A 186 19.31 26.38 -14.82
C TYR A 186 18.24 27.19 -15.57
N ARG A 187 18.68 28.31 -16.16
CA ARG A 187 17.86 29.14 -17.05
C ARG A 187 17.53 28.31 -18.29
N ALA A 188 16.24 28.14 -18.58
CA ALA A 188 15.78 27.60 -19.84
C ALA A 188 16.15 28.57 -20.98
N ALA A 189 17.06 28.16 -21.87
CA ALA A 189 17.23 28.78 -23.17
C ALA A 189 16.13 28.25 -24.10
N GLY A 190 15.11 29.05 -24.35
CA GLY A 190 14.10 28.76 -25.36
C GLY A 190 14.70 28.87 -26.76
N LYS A 191 14.45 27.88 -27.61
CA LYS A 191 14.50 28.03 -29.07
C LYS A 191 13.15 27.66 -29.66
N HIS A 192 12.44 28.69 -30.12
CA HIS A 192 11.34 28.57 -31.05
C HIS A 192 11.86 28.06 -32.39
N VAL A 193 11.24 27.01 -32.93
CA VAL A 193 11.37 26.65 -34.35
C VAL A 193 10.16 27.22 -35.07
N LYS A 194 10.39 28.16 -35.98
CA LYS A 194 9.37 28.63 -36.94
C LYS A 194 9.27 27.62 -38.08
N ALA A 195 8.04 27.25 -38.40
CA ALA A 195 7.70 26.53 -39.62
C ALA A 195 7.77 27.49 -40.83
N HIS A 196 8.34 27.00 -41.93
CA HIS A 196 8.10 27.46 -43.30
C HIS A 196 7.87 26.22 -44.15
#